data_AF-A0A4R9A6G0-F1
#
_entry.id   AF-A0A4R9A6G0-F1
#
_cell.length_a   1.000
_cell.length_b   1.000
_cell.length_c   1.000
_cell.angle_alpha   90.00
_cell.angle_beta   90.00
_cell.angle_gamma   90.00
#
_symmetry.space_group_name_H-M   'P 1'
#
loop_
_entity.id
_entity.type
_entity.pdbx_description
1 polymer ?
#
loop_
_entity_poly.entity_id
_entity_poly.type
_entity_poly.pdbx_seq_one_letter_code
_entity_poly.pdbx_strand_id
1 'polypeptide(L)'
;MVNPDRSLLTGEVEVDECQVGGRETGRRGRRSLIAKAALVAVALEVRGNGSGRVRMTVIPNASGDTLRGFVADNVAPGAIVHTDGWMGYRLDEERL
;
A
#
# COMPACT_ATOMS: atom_id res chain seq x y z
N MET A 1 9.03 -11.99 -12.09
CA MET A 1 9.74 -11.17 -13.10
C MET A 1 9.13 -9.78 -13.09
N VAL A 2 9.92 -8.72 -13.16
CA VAL A 2 9.42 -7.33 -13.18
C VAL A 2 8.74 -7.07 -14.53
N ASN A 3 7.54 -6.49 -14.55
CA ASN A 3 6.88 -6.04 -15.78
C ASN A 3 7.55 -4.71 -16.24
N PRO A 4 8.24 -4.68 -17.40
CA PRO A 4 8.99 -3.50 -17.86
C PRO A 4 8.10 -2.29 -18.13
N ASP A 5 6.92 -2.51 -18.70
CA ASP A 5 5.97 -1.45 -19.06
C ASP A 5 5.31 -0.82 -17.83
N ARG A 6 5.45 -1.48 -16.67
CA ARG A 6 4.82 -1.11 -15.41
C ARG A 6 3.33 -0.77 -15.57
N SER A 7 2.63 -1.46 -16.47
CA SER A 7 1.20 -1.24 -16.70
C SER A 7 0.39 -1.39 -15.41
N LEU A 8 -0.71 -0.63 -15.32
CA LEU A 8 -1.59 -0.60 -14.14
C LEU A 8 -2.10 -2.00 -13.80
N LEU A 9 -2.37 -2.22 -12.51
CA LEU A 9 -3.03 -3.41 -12.01
C LEU A 9 -4.49 -3.40 -12.44
N THR A 10 -5.05 -4.56 -12.79
CA THR A 10 -6.39 -4.69 -13.39
C THR A 10 -7.18 -5.81 -12.73
N GLY A 11 -8.50 -5.79 -12.88
CA GLY A 11 -9.37 -6.82 -12.29
C GLY A 11 -9.60 -6.55 -10.81
N GLU A 12 -9.38 -7.55 -9.97
CA GLU A 12 -9.47 -7.41 -8.51
C GLU A 12 -8.09 -7.12 -7.91
N VAL A 13 -8.02 -6.11 -7.05
CA VAL A 13 -6.78 -5.65 -6.42
C VAL A 13 -6.99 -5.46 -4.92
N GLU A 14 -6.16 -6.08 -4.10
CA GLU A 14 -6.08 -5.80 -2.66
C GLU A 14 -5.08 -4.66 -2.42
N VAL A 15 -5.46 -3.69 -1.58
CA VAL A 15 -4.60 -2.56 -1.19
C VAL A 15 -4.57 -2.45 0.32
N ASP A 16 -3.36 -2.35 0.86
CA ASP A 16 -3.09 -2.23 2.29
C ASP A 16 -1.76 -1.49 2.51
N GLU A 17 -1.48 -1.11 3.75
CA GLU A 17 -0.21 -0.55 4.17
C GLU A 17 0.45 -1.37 5.29
N CYS A 18 1.76 -1.49 5.23
CA CYS A 18 2.53 -2.18 6.27
C CYS A 18 3.78 -1.40 6.65
N GLN A 19 4.32 -1.73 7.83
CA GLN A 19 5.59 -1.18 8.29
C GLN A 19 6.71 -2.17 7.98
N VAL A 20 7.73 -1.71 7.26
CA VAL A 20 8.89 -2.53 6.87
C VAL A 20 10.16 -1.98 7.53
N GLY A 21 10.91 -2.88 8.17
CA GLY A 21 12.18 -2.54 8.84
C GLY A 21 11.98 -2.08 10.28
N GLY A 22 12.84 -1.16 10.72
CA GLY A 22 12.81 -0.65 12.10
C GLY A 22 13.29 -1.65 13.15
N ARG A 23 14.29 -2.47 12.82
CA ARG A 23 14.91 -3.42 13.75
C ARG A 23 15.20 -2.75 15.10
N GLU A 24 14.55 -3.22 16.16
CA GLU A 24 15.02 -2.97 17.51
C GLU A 24 16.35 -3.68 17.72
N THR A 25 17.45 -2.96 17.61
CA THR A 25 18.75 -3.47 18.07
C THR A 25 18.79 -3.31 19.59
N GLY A 26 18.56 -4.40 20.30
CA GLY A 26 18.39 -4.41 21.75
C GLY A 26 19.49 -3.67 22.52
N ARG A 27 19.07 -2.83 23.47
CA ARG A 27 19.79 -2.61 24.73
C ARG A 27 18.79 -2.28 25.85
N ARG A 28 18.93 -3.00 26.96
CA ARG A 28 18.31 -2.64 28.25
C ARG A 28 18.93 -1.31 28.71
N GLY A 29 18.12 -0.26 28.82
CA GLY A 29 18.51 1.02 29.42
C GLY A 29 18.53 2.21 28.47
N ARG A 30 17.65 3.20 28.77
CA ARG A 30 17.53 4.59 28.26
C ARG A 30 17.93 4.84 26.80
N ARG A 31 16.87 4.95 25.97
CA ARG A 31 16.83 5.40 24.57
C ARG A 31 17.43 4.39 23.58
N SER A 32 16.63 3.36 23.30
CA SER A 32 16.70 2.66 22.01
C SER A 32 16.58 3.71 20.90
N LEU A 33 17.59 3.82 20.04
CA LEU A 33 17.45 4.48 18.75
C LEU A 33 16.61 3.53 17.89
N ILE A 34 15.30 3.50 18.11
CA ILE A 34 14.37 2.75 17.28
C ILE A 34 14.53 3.33 15.88
N ALA A 35 15.15 2.58 14.96
CA ALA A 35 15.07 2.94 13.55
C ALA A 35 13.58 2.98 13.20
N LYS A 36 13.10 4.11 12.70
CA LYS A 36 11.68 4.23 12.35
C LYS A 36 11.40 3.26 11.20
N ALA A 37 10.44 2.36 11.38
CA ALA A 37 9.98 1.51 10.30
C ALA A 37 9.42 2.36 9.15
N ALA A 38 9.73 1.98 7.92
CA ALA A 38 9.17 2.64 6.74
C ALA A 38 7.71 2.22 6.58
N LEU A 39 6.81 3.17 6.37
CA LEU A 39 5.44 2.86 5.98
C LEU A 39 5.41 2.60 4.47
N VAL A 40 4.86 1.49 4.06
CA VAL A 40 4.82 1.03 2.67
C VAL A 40 3.38 0.73 2.29
N ALA A 41 2.88 1.39 1.25
CA ALA A 41 1.62 1.02 0.61
C ALA A 41 1.89 -0.14 -0.37
N VAL A 42 0.99 -1.11 -0.40
CA VAL A 42 1.07 -2.32 -1.21
C VAL A 42 -0.23 -2.48 -1.99
N ALA A 43 -0.14 -2.72 -3.30
CA ALA A 43 -1.28 -3.10 -4.13
C ALA A 43 -0.98 -4.43 -4.83
N LEU A 44 -1.91 -5.38 -4.76
CA LEU A 44 -1.72 -6.75 -5.20
C LEU A 44 -2.89 -7.22 -6.06
N GLU A 45 -2.61 -7.72 -7.27
CA GLU A 45 -3.64 -8.41 -8.05
C GLU A 45 -4.06 -9.72 -7.39
N VAL A 46 -5.36 -9.91 -7.25
CA VAL A 46 -5.97 -11.16 -6.79
C VAL A 46 -6.05 -12.13 -7.98
N ARG A 47 -5.57 -13.37 -7.81
CA ARG A 47 -5.63 -14.42 -8.83
C ARG A 47 -6.12 -15.74 -8.24
N GLY A 48 -7.40 -15.80 -7.90
CA GLY A 48 -7.99 -16.96 -7.24
C GLY A 48 -7.24 -17.28 -5.94
N ASN A 49 -6.66 -18.47 -5.84
CA ASN A 49 -5.87 -18.88 -4.66
C ASN A 49 -4.42 -18.35 -4.66
N GLY A 50 -4.05 -17.51 -5.61
CA GLY A 50 -2.69 -16.99 -5.76
C GLY A 50 -2.65 -15.48 -5.93
N SER A 51 -1.42 -14.98 -5.99
CA SER A 51 -1.12 -13.56 -6.12
C SER A 51 -0.58 -13.24 -7.52
N GLY A 52 -1.04 -12.13 -8.09
CA GLY A 52 -0.56 -11.61 -9.36
C GLY A 52 0.58 -10.60 -9.22
N ARG A 53 0.48 -9.51 -9.98
CA ARG A 53 1.46 -8.41 -9.93
C ARG A 53 1.29 -7.62 -8.63
N VAL A 54 2.41 -7.17 -8.06
CA VAL A 54 2.47 -6.35 -6.84
C VAL A 54 3.12 -5.00 -7.12
N ARG A 55 2.63 -3.96 -6.44
CA ARG A 55 3.20 -2.62 -6.36
C ARG A 55 3.48 -2.30 -4.91
N MET A 56 4.66 -1.74 -4.63
CA MET A 56 5.06 -1.34 -3.28
C MET A 56 5.71 0.04 -3.36
N THR A 57 5.25 0.97 -2.53
CA THR A 57 5.78 2.33 -2.48
C THR A 57 5.94 2.76 -1.03
N VAL A 58 7.11 3.29 -0.67
CA VAL A 58 7.31 3.94 0.63
C VAL A 58 6.48 5.23 0.64
N ILE A 59 5.56 5.34 1.59
CA ILE A 59 4.65 6.48 1.72
C ILE A 59 4.98 7.32 2.96
N PRO A 60 4.76 8.65 2.90
CA PRO A 60 5.09 9.54 4.02
C PRO A 60 4.13 9.39 5.21
N ASN A 61 2.88 8.95 4.98
CA ASN A 61 1.83 8.80 5.98
C ASN A 61 0.65 7.99 5.40
N ALA A 62 -0.23 7.47 6.28
CA ALA A 62 -1.47 6.76 5.91
C ALA A 62 -2.68 7.71 5.76
N SER A 63 -2.47 8.93 5.26
CA SER A 63 -3.58 9.86 4.98
C SER A 63 -4.34 9.44 3.72
N GLY A 64 -5.60 9.84 3.61
CA GLY A 64 -6.40 9.49 2.44
C GLY A 64 -5.84 10.02 1.12
N ASP A 65 -5.26 11.22 1.10
CA ASP A 65 -4.64 11.76 -0.12
C ASP A 65 -3.46 10.93 -0.59
N THR A 66 -2.61 10.50 0.35
CA THR A 66 -1.47 9.62 0.05
C THR A 66 -1.93 8.26 -0.47
N LEU A 67 -2.90 7.65 0.21
CA LEU A 67 -3.39 6.31 -0.12
C LEU A 67 -4.16 6.29 -1.45
N ARG A 68 -5.07 7.25 -1.65
CA ARG A 68 -5.82 7.40 -2.91
C ARG A 68 -4.92 7.75 -4.08
N GLY A 69 -3.88 8.57 -3.86
CA GLY A 69 -2.86 8.84 -4.87
C GLY A 69 -2.11 7.56 -5.28
N PHE A 70 -1.69 6.75 -4.29
CA PHE A 70 -1.05 5.47 -4.56
C PHE A 70 -1.95 4.53 -5.38
N VAL A 71 -3.25 4.44 -5.07
CA VAL A 71 -4.22 3.65 -5.83
C VAL A 71 -4.34 4.18 -7.26
N ALA A 72 -4.53 5.48 -7.44
CA ALA A 72 -4.70 6.10 -8.75
C ALA A 72 -3.47 5.89 -9.67
N ASP A 73 -2.26 5.92 -9.10
CA ASP A 73 -1.02 5.73 -9.85
C ASP A 73 -0.77 4.27 -10.27
N ASN A 74 -1.40 3.30 -9.60
CA ASN A 74 -1.04 1.89 -9.73
C ASN A 74 -2.17 0.98 -10.21
N VAL A 75 -3.43 1.41 -10.09
CA VAL A 75 -4.61 0.60 -10.37
C VAL A 75 -5.40 1.22 -11.52
N ALA A 76 -5.80 0.38 -12.47
CA ALA A 76 -6.54 0.81 -13.64
C ALA A 76 -7.96 1.26 -13.25
N PRO A 77 -8.49 2.31 -13.88
CA PRO A 77 -9.92 2.61 -13.79
C PRO A 77 -10.76 1.38 -14.17
N GLY A 78 -11.81 1.12 -13.39
CA GLY A 78 -12.69 -0.05 -13.57
C GLY A 78 -12.23 -1.33 -12.87
N ALA A 79 -11.04 -1.34 -12.24
CA ALA A 79 -10.68 -2.40 -11.30
C ALA A 79 -11.53 -2.32 -10.01
N ILE A 80 -11.71 -3.46 -9.35
CA ILE A 80 -12.32 -3.56 -8.02
C ILE A 80 -11.21 -3.55 -6.99
N VAL A 81 -11.23 -2.55 -6.11
CA VAL A 81 -10.23 -2.40 -5.05
C VAL A 81 -10.80 -2.87 -3.73
N HIS A 82 -10.16 -3.87 -3.13
CA HIS A 82 -10.44 -4.37 -1.79
C HIS A 82 -9.49 -3.71 -0.80
N THR A 83 -10.03 -3.20 0.30
CA THR A 83 -9.25 -2.56 1.39
C THR A 83 -9.72 -3.11 2.73
N ASP A 84 -8.95 -2.87 3.78
CA ASP A 84 -9.29 -3.25 5.16
C ASP A 84 -10.42 -2.41 5.79
N GLY A 85 -10.97 -1.44 5.03
CA GLY A 85 -12.00 -0.52 5.51
C GLY A 85 -11.48 0.72 6.22
N TRP A 86 -10.15 0.97 6.20
CA TRP A 86 -9.55 2.18 6.74
C TRP A 86 -10.14 3.45 6.11
N MET A 87 -10.39 4.47 6.95
CA MET A 87 -11.06 5.70 6.49
C MET A 87 -10.27 6.46 5.42
N GLY A 88 -8.94 6.28 5.36
CA GLY A 88 -8.12 6.89 4.31
C GLY A 88 -8.46 6.42 2.90
N TYR A 89 -9.03 5.22 2.74
CA TYR A 89 -9.45 4.72 1.42
C TYR A 89 -10.85 5.16 1.01
N ARG A 90 -11.64 5.77 1.91
CA ARG A 90 -12.98 6.23 1.56
C ARG A 90 -12.89 7.33 0.50
N LEU A 91 -13.76 7.21 -0.50
CA LEU A 91 -14.01 8.25 -1.48
C LEU A 91 -15.01 9.23 -0.85
N ASP A 92 -14.73 10.53 -0.98
CA ASP A 92 -15.65 11.56 -0.52
C ASP A 92 -16.84 11.62 -1.50
N GLU A 93 -18.07 11.54 -1.00
CA GLU A 93 -19.30 11.46 -1.81
C GLU A 93 -19.51 12.66 -2.77
N GLU A 94 -18.81 13.79 -2.56
CA GLU A 94 -18.91 15.00 -3.40
C GLU A 94 -18.10 14.95 -4.71
N ARG A 95 -17.39 13.85 -5.00
CA ARG A 95 -16.55 13.73 -6.23
C ARG A 95 -17.00 12.61 -7.18
N LEU A 96 -18.24 12.16 -7.04
CA LEU A 96 -18.97 11.33 -8.02
C LEU A 96 -19.99 12.18 -8.78
#